data_AF-A0AAU2RMS2-F1
#
_entry.id   AF-A0AAU2RMS2-F1
#
_cell.length_a   1.000
_cell.length_b   1.000
_cell.length_c   1.000
_cell.angle_alpha   90.00
_cell.angle_beta   90.00
_cell.angle_gamma   90.00
#
_symmetry.space_group_name_H-M   'P 1'
#
loop_
_entity.id
_entity.type
_entity.pdbx_description
1 polymer ?
#
loop_
_entity_poly.entity_id
_entity_poly.type
_entity_poly.pdbx_seq_one_letter_code
_entity_poly.pdbx_strand_id
1 'polypeptide(L)'
;MYQVTIKHPAIEDRTYIANGPGELRNIVWGVARAQGKPVTDDSAMIAEVGDLRSRCDIEGVGLLDVHEITVKVEDADPDLYECEGGHDNEDSVILGGPVRCDGACRPRRRFHKGALLSLAEALDDAELESEGGCAPCGLEADQMCAGCGKCNCERHDNCTRPAPRP
;
A
#
# COMPACT_ATOMS: atom_id res chain seq x y z
N MET A 1 9.22 15.29 7.35
CA MET A 1 9.01 14.09 6.51
C MET A 1 8.03 13.20 7.26
N TYR A 2 7.18 12.46 6.57
CA TYR A 2 6.11 11.70 7.22
C TYR A 2 6.27 10.20 6.98
N GLN A 3 6.15 9.42 8.04
CA GLN A 3 5.97 7.98 7.98
C GLN A 3 4.48 7.68 7.89
N VAL A 4 4.07 7.02 6.81
CA VAL A 4 2.68 6.72 6.50
C VAL A 4 2.45 5.23 6.55
N THR A 5 1.65 4.77 7.51
CA THR A 5 1.27 3.37 7.67
C THR A 5 -0.17 3.17 7.24
N ILE A 6 -0.36 2.30 6.25
CA ILE A 6 -1.65 1.87 5.73
C ILE A 6 -2.10 0.67 6.55
N LYS A 7 -3.24 0.80 7.24
CA LYS A 7 -3.81 -0.24 8.10
C LYS A 7 -5.14 -0.73 7.56
N HIS A 8 -5.31 -2.04 7.51
CA HIS A 8 -6.54 -2.69 7.10
C HIS A 8 -6.67 -4.02 7.84
N PRO A 9 -7.87 -4.43 8.30
CA PRO A 9 -8.02 -5.64 9.13
C PRO A 9 -7.63 -6.94 8.41
N ALA A 10 -7.70 -6.98 7.09
CA ALA A 10 -7.50 -8.19 6.30
C ALA A 10 -6.15 -8.26 5.56
N ILE A 11 -5.30 -7.23 5.64
CA ILE A 11 -3.95 -7.26 5.04
C ILE A 11 -2.91 -6.78 6.05
N GLU A 12 -1.65 -7.12 5.80
CA GLU A 12 -0.53 -6.64 6.60
C GLU A 12 -0.38 -5.11 6.55
N ASP A 13 0.03 -4.51 7.68
CA ASP A 13 0.34 -3.09 7.76
C ASP A 13 1.47 -2.73 6.78
N ARG A 14 1.27 -1.70 5.96
CA ARG A 14 2.26 -1.26 4.97
C ARG A 14 2.73 0.15 5.23
N THR A 15 4.04 0.30 5.46
CA THR A 15 4.66 1.59 5.78
C THR A 15 5.45 2.17 4.61
N TYR A 16 5.19 3.44 4.32
CA TYR A 16 5.81 4.24 3.27
C TYR A 16 6.28 5.58 3.82
N ILE A 17 7.19 6.24 3.10
CA ILE A 17 7.75 7.53 3.49
C ILE A 17 7.35 8.61 2.49
N ALA A 18 6.74 9.67 3.00
CA ALA A 18 6.39 10.86 2.25
C ALA A 18 7.35 12.00 2.58
N ASN A 19 8.05 12.52 1.56
CA ASN A 19 8.98 13.64 1.68
C ASN A 19 8.28 14.99 1.94
N GLY A 20 6.97 15.04 1.78
CA GLY A 20 6.20 16.24 2.06
C GLY A 20 4.72 16.11 1.73
N PRO A 21 3.97 17.22 1.78
CA PRO A 21 2.52 17.22 1.64
C PRO A 21 2.04 16.65 0.29
N GLY A 22 2.78 16.92 -0.80
CA GLY A 22 2.44 16.40 -2.13
C GLY A 22 2.53 14.88 -2.23
N GLU A 23 3.54 14.27 -1.58
CA GLU A 23 3.68 12.81 -1.57
C GLU A 23 2.70 12.16 -0.59
N LEU A 24 2.46 12.77 0.57
CA LEU A 24 1.43 12.32 1.52
C LEU A 24 0.06 12.26 0.84
N ARG A 25 -0.27 13.32 0.09
CA ARG A 25 -1.47 13.39 -0.73
C ARG A 25 -1.53 12.23 -1.74
N ASN A 26 -0.44 11.97 -2.47
CA ASN A 26 -0.40 10.89 -3.44
C ASN A 26 -0.63 9.51 -2.81
N ILE A 27 -0.14 9.28 -1.59
CA ILE A 27 -0.40 8.04 -0.84
C ILE A 27 -1.88 7.89 -0.55
N VAL A 28 -2.51 8.92 0.05
CA VAL A 28 -3.93 8.90 0.43
C VAL A 28 -4.83 8.68 -0.81
N TRP A 29 -4.54 9.32 -1.94
CA TRP A 29 -5.31 9.13 -3.18
C TRP A 29 -5.06 7.74 -3.76
N GLY A 30 -3.83 7.24 -3.63
CA GLY A 30 -3.47 5.87 -3.98
C GLY A 30 -4.27 4.85 -3.20
N VAL A 31 -4.41 5.04 -1.88
CA VAL A 31 -5.24 4.18 -1.01
C VAL A 31 -6.70 4.15 -1.46
N ALA A 32 -7.28 5.32 -1.79
CA ALA A 32 -8.65 5.37 -2.32
C ALA A 32 -8.78 4.64 -3.67
N ARG A 33 -7.80 4.81 -4.57
CA ARG A 33 -7.77 4.12 -5.86
C ARG A 33 -7.56 2.62 -5.76
N ALA A 34 -6.76 2.15 -4.79
CA ALA A 34 -6.51 0.72 -4.57
C ALA A 34 -7.79 -0.02 -4.20
N GLN A 35 -8.72 0.65 -3.52
CA GLN A 35 -10.05 0.14 -3.17
C GLN A 35 -11.09 0.31 -4.30
N GLY A 36 -10.68 0.73 -5.50
CA GLY A 36 -11.61 1.01 -6.60
C GLY A 36 -12.52 2.23 -6.40
N LYS A 37 -12.30 3.03 -5.34
CA LYS A 37 -13.13 4.18 -4.94
C LYS A 37 -12.33 5.49 -5.08
N PRO A 38 -11.98 5.93 -6.31
CA PRO A 38 -11.16 7.11 -6.51
C PRO A 38 -11.82 8.36 -5.94
N VAL A 39 -10.99 9.28 -5.44
CA VAL A 39 -11.44 10.59 -4.94
C VAL A 39 -12.12 11.37 -6.07
N THR A 40 -13.34 11.83 -5.82
CA THR A 40 -14.13 12.63 -6.78
C THR A 40 -14.20 14.11 -6.42
N ASP A 41 -14.07 14.45 -5.13
CA ASP A 41 -13.94 15.82 -4.64
C ASP A 41 -12.51 16.09 -4.16
N ASP A 42 -11.69 16.62 -5.07
CA ASP A 42 -10.31 16.97 -4.79
C ASP A 42 -10.19 18.05 -3.69
N SER A 43 -11.15 18.98 -3.59
CA SER A 43 -11.06 20.08 -2.63
C SER A 43 -11.29 19.60 -1.21
N ALA A 44 -12.30 18.76 -1.00
CA ALA A 44 -12.56 18.13 0.29
C ALA A 44 -11.35 17.28 0.74
N MET A 45 -10.83 16.44 -0.15
CA MET A 45 -9.71 15.57 0.18
C MET A 45 -8.40 16.35 0.45
N ILE A 46 -8.15 17.47 -0.25
CA ILE A 46 -7.01 18.36 0.07
C ILE A 46 -7.15 18.92 1.49
N ALA A 47 -8.35 19.31 1.92
CA ALA A 47 -8.60 19.78 3.27
C ALA A 47 -8.37 18.67 4.31
N GLU A 48 -8.85 17.46 4.05
CA GLU A 48 -8.64 16.31 4.94
C GLU A 48 -7.17 15.93 5.10
N VAL A 49 -6.38 15.93 4.01
CA VAL A 49 -4.93 15.70 4.13
C VAL A 49 -4.20 16.87 4.77
N GLY A 50 -4.67 18.10 4.56
CA GLY A 50 -4.18 19.26 5.30
C GLY A 50 -4.38 19.11 6.81
N ASP A 51 -5.57 18.67 7.21
CA ASP A 51 -5.92 18.41 8.61
C ASP A 51 -5.14 17.23 9.19
N LEU A 52 -5.03 16.11 8.45
CA LEU A 52 -4.22 14.95 8.82
C LEU A 52 -2.77 15.33 9.10
N ARG A 53 -2.18 16.14 8.21
CA ARG A 53 -0.83 16.68 8.38
C ARG A 53 -0.75 17.57 9.61
N SER A 54 -1.70 18.49 9.78
CA SER A 54 -1.72 19.40 10.93
C SER A 54 -1.80 18.64 12.25
N ARG A 55 -2.60 17.57 12.33
CA ARG A 55 -2.67 16.69 13.49
C ARG A 55 -1.33 15.99 13.76
N CYS A 56 -0.67 15.48 12.72
CA CYS A 56 0.69 14.95 12.87
C CYS A 56 1.66 16.01 13.41
N ASP A 57 1.67 17.22 12.82
CA ASP A 57 2.60 18.30 13.20
C ASP A 57 2.34 18.82 14.64
N ILE A 58 1.12 18.70 15.18
CA ILE A 58 0.74 19.21 16.51
C ILE A 58 0.75 18.11 17.58
N GLU A 59 0.21 16.94 17.26
CA GLU A 59 -0.05 15.84 18.19
C GLU A 59 0.96 14.68 18.04
N GLY A 60 1.84 14.73 17.02
CA GLY A 60 2.81 13.69 16.69
C GLY A 60 2.22 12.51 15.89
N VAL A 61 0.89 12.43 15.78
CA VAL A 61 0.20 11.40 15.00
C VAL A 61 -1.06 11.96 14.34
N GLY A 62 -1.27 11.61 13.08
CA GLY A 62 -2.49 11.86 12.34
C GLY A 62 -3.15 10.55 11.92
N LEU A 63 -4.48 10.45 12.02
CA LEU A 63 -5.27 9.32 11.53
C LEU A 63 -6.31 9.82 10.54
N LEU A 64 -6.39 9.20 9.37
CA LEU A 64 -7.42 9.46 8.38
C LEU A 64 -7.98 8.14 7.87
N ASP A 65 -9.29 7.96 8.02
CA ASP A 65 -9.98 6.81 7.44
C ASP A 65 -10.31 7.12 5.97
N VAL A 66 -9.79 6.30 5.08
CA VAL A 66 -10.01 6.37 3.64
C VAL A 66 -10.81 5.13 3.26
N HIS A 67 -12.13 5.25 3.33
CA HIS A 67 -13.07 4.13 3.20
C HIS A 67 -12.81 3.05 4.27
N GLU A 68 -12.31 1.88 3.89
CA GLU A 68 -12.10 0.73 4.79
C GLU A 68 -10.67 0.68 5.36
N ILE A 69 -9.80 1.61 4.91
CA ILE A 69 -8.39 1.65 5.27
C ILE A 69 -8.11 2.86 6.15
N THR A 70 -7.44 2.64 7.28
CA THR A 70 -6.94 3.73 8.12
C THR A 70 -5.51 4.09 7.72
N VAL A 71 -5.30 5.34 7.33
CA VAL A 71 -3.98 5.91 7.08
C VAL A 71 -3.48 6.58 8.35
N LYS A 72 -2.44 5.99 8.94
CA LYS A 72 -1.71 6.56 10.08
C LYS A 72 -0.49 7.33 9.59
N VAL A 73 -0.33 8.57 10.04
CA VAL A 73 0.78 9.44 9.71
C VAL A 73 1.51 9.81 10.99
N GLU A 74 2.83 9.66 11.00
CA GLU A 74 3.71 10.04 12.09
C GLU A 74 4.90 10.81 11.51
N ASP A 75 5.63 11.53 12.35
CA ASP A 75 6.93 12.07 11.94
C ASP A 75 7.86 10.92 11.57
N ALA A 76 8.48 11.03 10.40
CA ALA A 76 9.49 10.07 10.00
C ALA A 76 10.73 10.27 10.86
N ASP A 77 11.23 9.18 11.43
CA ASP A 77 12.52 9.18 12.12
C ASP A 77 13.64 9.47 11.10
N PRO A 78 14.35 10.61 11.20
CA PRO A 78 15.43 10.95 10.27
C PRO A 78 16.54 9.89 10.31
N ASP A 79 16.81 9.26 11.46
CA ASP A 79 17.88 8.27 11.62
C ASP A 79 17.58 6.95 10.88
N LEU A 80 16.32 6.69 10.52
CA LEU A 80 15.93 5.51 9.73
C LEU A 80 16.15 5.68 8.23
N TYR A 81 16.32 6.92 7.74
CA TYR A 81 16.27 7.24 6.31
C TYR A 81 17.34 8.24 5.83
N GLU A 82 18.10 8.85 6.73
CA GLU A 82 19.25 9.67 6.37
C GLU A 82 20.41 8.79 5.91
N CYS A 83 20.93 9.12 4.73
CA CYS A 83 22.24 8.67 4.31
C CYS A 83 23.26 9.63 4.92
N GLU A 84 24.27 9.14 5.67
CA GLU A 84 25.43 9.98 6.06
C GLU A 84 26.14 10.59 4.82
N GLY A 85 25.90 10.04 3.62
CA GLY A 85 26.37 10.54 2.33
C GLY A 85 25.48 11.58 1.62
N GLY A 86 24.37 12.05 2.21
CA GLY A 86 23.67 13.25 1.73
C GLY A 86 22.99 13.17 0.35
N HIS A 87 22.58 11.99 -0.12
CA HIS A 87 21.87 11.83 -1.40
C HIS A 87 20.36 12.14 -1.32
N ASP A 88 19.99 13.24 -0.66
CA ASP A 88 18.61 13.71 -0.64
C ASP A 88 18.18 14.10 -2.07
N ASN A 89 17.39 13.22 -2.70
CA ASN A 89 16.71 13.39 -4.00
C ASN A 89 17.42 12.89 -5.27
N GLU A 90 18.48 12.09 -5.20
CA GLU A 90 19.12 11.54 -6.41
C GLU A 90 18.70 10.08 -6.66
N ASP A 91 17.65 9.86 -7.46
CA ASP A 91 17.38 8.54 -8.09
C ASP A 91 18.45 8.18 -9.15
N SER A 92 19.41 9.07 -9.39
CA SER A 92 20.57 8.87 -10.23
C SER A 92 21.84 9.12 -9.43
N VAL A 93 22.59 8.07 -9.14
CA VAL A 93 24.03 8.18 -8.85
C VAL A 93 24.75 8.62 -10.13
N ILE A 94 24.47 9.80 -10.68
CA ILE A 94 25.12 10.33 -11.87
C ILE A 94 25.16 11.86 -11.75
N LEU A 95 26.36 12.38 -11.41
CA LEU A 95 26.84 13.77 -11.50
C LEU A 95 26.59 14.69 -10.29
N GLY A 96 27.16 14.34 -9.13
CA GLY A 96 27.37 15.34 -8.06
C GLY A 96 27.60 14.80 -6.66
N GLY A 97 27.11 13.59 -6.37
CA GLY A 97 27.22 12.97 -5.04
C GLY A 97 28.66 12.66 -4.57
N PRO A 98 28.88 12.44 -3.26
CA PRO A 98 30.18 12.15 -2.66
C PRO A 98 30.95 11.04 -3.39
N VAL A 99 32.28 11.20 -3.41
CA VAL A 99 33.26 10.33 -4.11
C VAL A 99 33.18 8.85 -3.69
N ARG A 100 32.55 8.55 -2.54
CA ARG A 100 32.32 7.18 -2.05
C ARG A 100 30.96 7.09 -1.37
N CYS A 101 30.12 6.18 -1.86
CA CYS A 101 28.99 5.61 -1.13
C CYS A 101 29.45 4.26 -0.58
N ASP A 102 29.31 4.05 0.73
CA ASP A 102 29.66 2.79 1.39
C ASP A 102 28.60 1.69 1.21
N GLY A 103 27.51 2.01 0.52
CA GLY A 103 26.41 1.09 0.27
C GLY A 103 25.51 0.85 1.47
N ALA A 104 25.69 1.57 2.59
CA ALA A 104 24.79 1.50 3.75
C ALA A 104 23.43 2.17 3.46
N CYS A 105 23.32 2.88 2.34
CA CYS A 105 22.09 3.55 1.90
C CYS A 105 20.92 2.55 1.80
N ARG A 106 19.87 2.83 2.57
CA ARG A 106 18.58 2.13 2.45
C ARG A 106 17.62 3.03 1.67
N PRO A 107 17.16 2.62 0.47
CA PRO A 107 16.23 3.44 -0.29
C PRO A 107 14.92 3.62 0.50
N ARG A 108 14.43 4.85 0.57
CA ARG A 108 13.14 5.14 1.20
C ARG A 108 12.03 4.33 0.51
N ARG A 109 11.14 3.71 1.29
CA ARG A 109 9.97 3.01 0.73
C ARG A 109 8.97 4.03 0.20
N ARG A 110 9.02 4.31 -1.11
CA ARG A 110 8.11 5.25 -1.78
C ARG A 110 6.81 4.56 -2.18
N PHE A 111 5.70 5.28 -2.07
CA PHE A 111 4.45 4.86 -2.66
C PHE A 111 4.40 5.27 -4.14
N HIS A 112 4.72 4.32 -5.02
CA HIS A 112 4.75 4.48 -6.46
C HIS A 112 3.76 3.51 -7.12
N LYS A 113 3.67 3.50 -8.46
CA LYS A 113 2.72 2.64 -9.19
C LYS A 113 2.78 1.16 -8.76
N GLY A 114 3.97 0.62 -8.52
CA GLY A 114 4.13 -0.76 -8.03
C GLY A 114 3.52 -0.99 -6.65
N ALA A 115 3.72 -0.05 -5.72
CA ALA A 115 3.10 -0.10 -4.39
C ALA A 115 1.56 0.01 -4.45
N LEU A 116 1.04 0.84 -5.37
CA LEU A 116 -0.39 0.95 -5.63
C LEU A 116 -0.98 -0.37 -6.13
N LEU A 117 -0.38 -0.98 -7.16
CA LEU A 117 -0.85 -2.25 -7.71
C LEU A 117 -0.77 -3.36 -6.67
N SER A 118 0.34 -3.46 -5.96
CA SER A 118 0.51 -4.45 -4.89
C SER A 118 -0.48 -4.26 -3.74
N LEU A 119 -0.90 -3.02 -3.45
CA LEU A 119 -1.95 -2.77 -2.45
C LEU A 119 -3.31 -3.19 -2.98
N ALA A 120 -3.63 -2.87 -4.23
CA ALA A 120 -4.88 -3.28 -4.88
C ALA A 120 -5.00 -4.81 -4.93
N GLU A 121 -3.94 -5.51 -5.37
CA GLU A 121 -3.87 -6.97 -5.39
C GLU A 121 -4.10 -7.57 -4.01
N ALA A 122 -3.47 -7.03 -2.96
CA ALA A 122 -3.65 -7.55 -1.61
C ALA A 122 -5.07 -7.34 -1.05
N LEU A 123 -5.74 -6.26 -1.45
CA LEU A 123 -7.13 -6.02 -1.06
C LEU A 123 -8.08 -6.96 -1.81
N ASP A 124 -7.86 -7.15 -3.12
CA ASP A 124 -8.62 -8.08 -3.96
C ASP A 124 -8.47 -9.53 -3.47
N ASP A 125 -7.24 -9.94 -3.14
CA ASP A 125 -6.94 -11.24 -2.54
C ASP A 125 -7.65 -11.44 -1.20
N ALA A 126 -7.63 -10.42 -0.33
CA ALA A 126 -8.29 -10.47 0.97
C ALA A 126 -9.82 -10.53 0.86
N GLU A 127 -10.40 -9.79 -0.09
CA GLU A 127 -11.83 -9.85 -0.41
C GLU A 127 -12.19 -11.27 -0.90
N LEU A 128 -11.44 -11.78 -1.89
CA LEU A 128 -11.64 -13.11 -2.45
C LEU A 128 -11.58 -14.21 -1.37
N GLU A 129 -10.58 -14.17 -0.48
CA GLU A 129 -10.47 -15.12 0.62
C GLU A 129 -11.63 -15.01 1.63
N SER A 130 -12.10 -13.78 1.91
CA SER A 130 -13.23 -13.56 2.82
C SER A 130 -14.55 -14.14 2.28
N GLU A 131 -14.70 -14.19 0.96
CA GLU A 131 -15.84 -14.81 0.27
C GLU A 131 -15.69 -16.33 0.13
N GLY A 132 -14.58 -16.91 0.60
CA GLY A 132 -14.27 -18.34 0.55
C GLY A 132 -13.57 -18.77 -0.75
N GLY A 133 -13.05 -17.82 -1.52
CA GLY A 133 -12.18 -18.05 -2.67
C GLY A 133 -10.74 -18.37 -2.26
N CYS A 134 -9.87 -18.46 -3.27
CA CYS A 134 -8.47 -18.85 -3.11
C CYS A 134 -7.57 -17.84 -3.83
N ALA A 135 -7.04 -16.86 -3.08
CA ALA A 135 -6.19 -15.77 -3.58
C ALA A 135 -4.99 -16.24 -4.43
N PRO A 136 -4.17 -17.22 -4.01
CA PRO A 136 -3.00 -17.62 -4.81
C PRO A 136 -3.38 -18.24 -6.17
N CYS A 137 -4.62 -18.70 -6.29
CA CYS A 137 -5.15 -19.29 -7.50
C CYS A 137 -6.11 -18.36 -8.27
N GLY A 138 -6.51 -17.21 -7.70
CA GLY A 138 -7.49 -16.27 -8.26
C GLY A 138 -8.86 -16.89 -8.54
N LEU A 139 -9.29 -17.86 -7.73
CA LEU A 139 -10.56 -18.58 -7.93
C LEU A 139 -11.60 -18.16 -6.90
N GLU A 140 -12.79 -17.78 -7.37
CA GLU A 140 -13.98 -17.55 -6.53
C GLU A 140 -14.44 -18.85 -5.86
N ALA A 141 -15.17 -18.73 -4.74
CA ALA A 141 -15.66 -19.89 -3.99
C ALA A 141 -16.50 -20.85 -4.85
N ASP A 142 -17.29 -20.32 -5.78
CA ASP A 142 -18.12 -21.12 -6.69
C ASP A 142 -17.34 -21.70 -7.88
N GLN A 143 -16.06 -21.36 -8.06
CA GLN A 143 -15.14 -21.93 -9.05
C GLN A 143 -14.26 -23.03 -8.45
N MET A 144 -14.25 -23.14 -7.11
CA MET A 144 -13.54 -24.17 -6.38
C MET A 144 -14.27 -25.53 -6.48
N CYS A 145 -13.58 -26.63 -6.19
CA CYS A 145 -14.21 -27.95 -6.31
C CYS A 145 -15.39 -28.08 -5.32
N ALA A 146 -16.58 -28.33 -5.84
CA ALA A 146 -17.80 -28.52 -5.06
C ALA A 146 -17.75 -29.70 -4.05
N GLY A 147 -16.86 -30.67 -4.26
CA GLY A 147 -16.74 -31.86 -3.40
C GLY A 147 -15.80 -31.69 -2.20
N CYS A 148 -14.67 -31.01 -2.39
CA CYS A 148 -13.64 -30.88 -1.35
C CYS A 148 -13.32 -29.44 -0.95
N GLY A 149 -13.88 -28.45 -1.63
CA GLY A 149 -13.61 -27.03 -1.38
C GLY A 149 -12.16 -26.63 -1.68
N LYS A 150 -11.45 -27.37 -2.55
CA LYS A 150 -10.03 -27.10 -2.84
C LYS A 150 -9.79 -26.56 -4.26
N CYS A 151 -8.82 -25.65 -4.38
CA CYS A 151 -8.35 -25.01 -5.63
C CYS A 151 -7.11 -25.69 -6.21
N ASN A 152 -6.58 -25.19 -7.35
CA ASN A 152 -5.34 -25.66 -8.02
C ASN A 152 -4.09 -25.68 -7.13
N CYS A 153 -4.13 -24.95 -6.01
CA CYS A 153 -3.03 -24.75 -5.09
C CYS A 153 -2.67 -26.06 -4.34
N GLU A 154 -3.58 -27.03 -4.37
CA GLU A 154 -3.31 -28.42 -4.05
C GLU A 154 -3.70 -29.29 -5.26
N ARG A 155 -3.10 -30.48 -5.40
CA ARG A 155 -3.34 -31.36 -6.55
C ARG A 155 -4.57 -32.24 -6.29
N HIS A 156 -5.67 -32.01 -7.03
CA HIS A 156 -6.93 -32.78 -6.95
C HIS A 156 -7.44 -33.17 -8.33
N ASP A 157 -6.62 -33.88 -9.09
CA ASP A 157 -6.89 -34.21 -10.50
C ASP A 157 -8.22 -34.98 -10.72
N ASN A 158 -8.80 -35.55 -9.66
CA ASN A 158 -10.06 -36.30 -9.69
C ASN A 158 -11.30 -35.47 -9.32
N CYS A 159 -11.16 -34.17 -9.10
CA CYS A 159 -12.24 -33.29 -8.67
C CYS A 159 -12.96 -32.64 -9.86
N THR A 160 -14.29 -32.75 -9.90
CA THR A 160 -15.11 -32.01 -10.87
C THR A 160 -15.24 -30.55 -10.42
N ARG A 161 -14.89 -29.62 -11.30
CA ARG A 161 -15.16 -28.19 -11.12
C ARG A 161 -16.48 -27.80 -11.79
N PRO A 162 -17.23 -26.86 -11.21
CA PRO A 162 -18.35 -26.24 -11.91
C PRO A 162 -17.85 -25.53 -13.19
N ALA A 163 -18.70 -25.50 -14.22
CA ALA A 163 -18.39 -24.81 -15.45
C ALA A 163 -18.29 -23.29 -15.18
N PRO A 164 -17.37 -22.56 -15.83
CA PRO A 164 -17.30 -21.10 -15.70
C PRO A 164 -18.64 -20.49 -16.14
N ARG A 165 -19.09 -19.44 -15.45
CA ARG A 165 -20.27 -18.67 -15.90
C ARG A 165 -19.99 -18.06 -17.28
N PRO A 166 -21.02 -17.99 -18.16
CA PRO A 166 -20.89 -17.39 -19.49
C PRO A 166 -20.64 -15.88 -19.43
#